data_AF-A0A0B0TYU5-F1
#
_entry.id   AF-A0A0B0TYU5-F1
#
_cell.length_a   1.000
_cell.length_b   1.000
_cell.length_c   1.000
_cell.angle_alpha   90.00
_cell.angle_beta   90.00
_cell.angle_gamma   90.00
#
_symmetry.space_group_name_H-M   'P 1'
#
loop_
_entity.id
_entity.type
_entity.pdbx_description
1 polymer ?
#
loop_
_entity_poly.entity_id
_entity_poly.type
_entity_poly.pdbx_seq_one_letter_code
_entity_poly.pdbx_strand_id
1 'polypeptide(L)' 'MTGINRIRQKINAHGIPVYLCEACGNPVPEARRKIFPGVTLCVECQAYQERQRKHYA' A
#
# COMPACT_ATOMS: atom_id res chain seq x y z
N MET A 1 -20.66 11.00 -1.87
CA MET A 1 -19.25 11.09 -1.45
C MET A 1 -18.47 11.90 -2.49
N THR A 2 -17.79 12.98 -2.11
CA THR A 2 -16.99 13.80 -3.04
C THR A 2 -15.67 13.09 -3.41
N GLY A 3 -15.05 13.49 -4.53
CA GLY A 3 -13.81 12.87 -5.03
C GLY A 3 -12.65 12.91 -4.01
N ILE A 4 -12.53 13.99 -3.24
CA ILE A 4 -11.50 14.15 -2.20
C ILE A 4 -11.63 13.07 -1.11
N ASN A 5 -12.85 12.82 -0.64
CA ASN A 5 -13.10 11.87 0.44
C ASN A 5 -12.77 10.43 0.00
N ARG A 6 -12.98 10.09 -1.27
CA ARG A 6 -12.62 8.78 -1.83
C ARG A 6 -11.12 8.51 -1.81
N ILE A 7 -10.29 9.54 -2.04
CA ILE A 7 -8.83 9.40 -1.98
C ILE A 7 -8.35 9.28 -0.53
N ARG A 8 -8.91 10.08 0.38
CA ARG A 8 -8.58 9.99 1.82
C ARG A 8 -8.84 8.60 2.39
N GLN A 9 -9.97 7.98 2.02
CA GLN A 9 -10.32 6.62 2.47
C GLN A 9 -9.36 5.53 1.96
N LYS A 10 -8.65 5.75 0.85
CA LYS A 10 -7.68 4.78 0.33
C LYS A 10 -6.35 4.77 1.09
N ILE A 11 -6.10 5.79 1.92
CA ILE A 11 -4.90 5.84 2.75
C ILE A 11 -5.22 5.12 4.06
N ASN A 12 -4.66 3.92 4.22
CA ASN A 12 -4.73 3.17 5.47
C ASN A 12 -3.82 3.84 6.53
N ALA A 13 -4.31 4.93 7.10
CA ALA A 13 -3.60 5.74 8.11
C ALA A 13 -3.51 5.04 9.48
N HIS A 14 -4.39 4.09 9.75
CA HIS A 14 -4.43 3.31 10.97
C HIS A 14 -4.25 1.82 10.61
N GLY A 15 -3.27 1.16 11.21
CA GLY A 15 -2.95 -0.24 10.95
C GLY A 15 -1.64 -0.66 11.58
N ILE A 16 -1.37 -1.98 11.57
CA ILE A 16 -0.10 -2.57 11.96
C ILE A 16 0.64 -2.95 10.66
N PRO A 17 1.90 -2.51 10.48
CA PRO A 17 2.60 -2.76 9.24
C PRO A 17 3.14 -4.19 9.25
N VAL A 18 3.10 -4.86 8.11
CA VAL A 18 3.71 -6.18 7.96
C VAL A 18 5.22 -6.07 7.80
N TYR A 19 5.95 -7.05 8.31
CA TYR A 19 7.41 -7.12 8.13
C TYR A 19 7.80 -7.79 6.82
N LEU A 20 6.94 -8.67 6.29
CA LEU A 20 7.13 -9.41 5.05
C LEU A 20 5.98 -9.09 4.11
N CYS A 21 6.31 -8.84 2.84
CA CYS A 21 5.34 -8.54 1.79
C CYS A 21 4.37 -9.70 1.59
N GLU A 22 3.07 -9.45 1.63
CA GLU A 22 2.04 -10.49 1.45
C GLU A 22 2.06 -11.12 0.04
N ALA A 23 2.58 -10.42 -0.96
CA ALA A 23 2.60 -10.92 -2.35
C ALA A 23 3.87 -11.71 -2.70
N CYS A 24 5.03 -11.36 -2.14
CA CYS A 24 6.32 -11.95 -2.55
C CYS A 24 7.19 -12.43 -1.39
N GLY A 25 6.79 -12.20 -0.14
CA GLY A 25 7.56 -12.60 1.05
C GLY A 25 8.80 -11.75 1.34
N ASN A 26 9.18 -10.81 0.46
CA ASN A 26 10.35 -9.95 0.69
C ASN A 26 10.12 -9.01 1.90
N PRO A 27 11.19 -8.64 2.63
CA PRO A 27 11.08 -7.74 3.77
C PRO A 27 10.56 -6.35 3.34
N VAL A 28 9.60 -5.82 4.09
CA VAL A 28 9.08 -4.47 3.87
C VAL A 28 10.01 -3.45 4.55
N PRO A 29 10.61 -2.50 3.80
CA PRO A 29 11.56 -1.54 4.35
C PRO A 29 10.96 -0.75 5.52
N GLU A 30 11.76 -0.51 6.56
CA GLU A 30 11.31 0.21 7.76
C GLU A 30 10.79 1.61 7.43
N ALA A 31 11.43 2.32 6.49
CA ALA A 31 10.97 3.62 6.01
C ALA A 31 9.50 3.57 5.52
N ARG A 32 9.11 2.50 4.82
CA ARG A 32 7.71 2.33 4.37
C ARG A 32 6.77 2.06 5.53
N ARG A 33 7.18 1.25 6.51
CA ARG A 33 6.39 0.92 7.69
C ARG A 33 6.12 2.15 8.57
N LYS A 34 7.08 3.07 8.64
CA LYS A 34 6.95 4.35 9.35
C LYS A 34 6.01 5.34 8.64
N ILE A 35 6.10 5.43 7.30
CA ILE A 35 5.25 6.34 6.51
C ILE A 35 3.81 5.83 6.43
N PHE A 36 3.63 4.52 6.28
CA PHE A 36 2.32 3.88 6.11
C PHE A 36 2.14 2.79 7.18
N PRO A 37 1.52 3.11 8.32
CA PRO A 37 1.30 2.15 9.40
C PRO A 37 0.50 0.92 8.98
N GLY A 38 -0.35 1.00 7.95
CA GLY A 38 -1.09 -0.15 7.41
C GLY A 38 -0.48 -0.80 6.17
N VAL A 39 0.83 -0.70 5.94
CA VAL A 39 1.46 -1.26 4.73
C VAL A 39 1.47 -2.79 4.74
N THR A 40 1.04 -3.40 3.62
CA THR A 40 1.01 -4.86 3.42
C THR A 40 1.92 -5.36 2.28
N LEU A 41 2.31 -4.47 1.35
CA LEU A 41 3.12 -4.82 0.18
C LEU A 41 4.46 -4.09 0.17
N CYS A 42 5.50 -4.70 -0.42
CA CYS A 42 6.77 -4.03 -0.74
C CYS A 42 6.60 -3.03 -1.91
N VAL A 43 7.61 -2.17 -2.13
CA VAL A 43 7.48 -1.02 -3.06
C VAL A 43 7.26 -1.46 -4.50
N GLU A 44 7.93 -2.53 -4.88
CA GLU A 44 7.84 -3.12 -6.22
C GLU A 44 6.44 -3.72 -6.47
N CYS A 45 5.94 -4.55 -5.54
CA CYS A 45 4.61 -5.15 -5.64
C CYS A 45 3.50 -4.09 -5.63
N GLN A 46 3.63 -3.05 -4.80
CA GLN A 46 2.68 -1.93 -4.79
C GLN A 46 2.66 -1.22 -6.15
N ALA A 47 3.84 -0.87 -6.70
CA ALA A 47 3.95 -0.19 -7.98
C ALA A 47 3.45 -1.05 -9.15
N TYR A 48 3.65 -2.37 -9.10
CA TYR A 48 3.09 -3.31 -10.07
C TYR A 48 1.56 -3.33 -10.00
N GLN A 49 0.99 -3.51 -8.81
CA GLN A 49 -0.46 -3.54 -8.62
C GLN A 49 -1.13 -2.23 -9.04
N GLU A 50 -0.51 -1.08 -8.76
CA GLU A 50 -1.00 0.22 -9.20
C GLU A 50 -0.98 0.37 -10.72
N ARG A 51 0.08 -0.10 -11.40
CA ARG A 51 0.13 -0.14 -12.87
C ARG A 51 -0.98 -1.01 -13.45
N GLN A 52 -1.18 -2.21 -12.91
CA GLN A 52 -2.27 -3.10 -13.35
C GLN A 52 -3.65 -2.44 -13.17
N ARG A 53 -3.90 -1.84 -12.00
CA ARG A 53 -5.16 -1.12 -11.73
C ARG A 53 -5.38 0.09 -12.64
N LYS A 54 -4.34 0.76 -13.14
CA LYS A 54 -4.52 1.89 -14.08
C LYS A 54 -5.06 1.46 -15.44
N HIS A 55 -4.77 0.24 -15.88
CA HIS A 55 -5.16 -0.24 -17.22
C HIS A 55 -6.49 -0.98 -17.23
N TYR A 56 -6.86 -1.61 -16.11
CA TYR A 56 -8.01 -2.53 -16.05
C TYR A 56 -9.14 -2.08 -15.11
N ALA A 57 -9.05 -0.89 -14.48
CA ALA A 57 -10.08 -0.37 -13.56
C ALA A 57 -11.04 0.63 -14.19
#